data_AF-A0A0S7XVM1-F1
#
_entry.id   AF-A0A0S7XVM1-F1
#
_cell.length_a   1.000
_cell.length_b   1.000
_cell.length_c   1.000
_cell.angle_alpha   90.00
_cell.angle_beta   90.00
_cell.angle_gamma   90.00
#
_symmetry.space_group_name_H-M   'P 1'
#
loop_
_entity.id
_entity.type
_entity.pdbx_description
1 polymer ?
#
loop_
_entity_poly.entity_id
_entity_poly.type
_entity_poly.pdbx_seq_one_letter_code
_entity_poly.pdbx_strand_id
1 'polypeptide(L)'
;MSKNPTFGTDPIAMAGWLSATSSRPMAEVMPQATQMAYQNRQKQLEQQQLEAQKQQAARQASLGADLSGTTQQQLQKLISGGMNPQQAVQIVNAMSTSRQLDLRRAQEDRLANQQRINQQLQQQYLSQLVAPEKQRDIALNKELETATRSILAPDEEILKIDSEVSALDSEIDRANAKYRKAVVLDSINPGMNFSGIAESEVKDLESKRKRLVEKGNKIQKRVETENKALLSLSIRISESGLSELAYSVDTLDNLIGDKGGIEGGTGFLEEFFTPDAFLGQKAQRTRQTISRVKNAVLKARSGGAVTENEESRLLAELGKNTDQGIRNAVKDLKIIINNQYRDIAAGYPRKIYEKFAKGDGYGNPFENEEEKQAIIEQLKKRGLK
;
A
#
# COMPACT_ATOMS: atom_id res chain seq x y z
N MET A 1 25.51 52.97 32.45
CA MET A 1 24.58 52.18 33.25
C MET A 1 23.68 51.41 32.30
N SER A 2 23.95 50.11 32.16
CA SER A 2 23.30 49.18 31.24
C SER A 2 22.42 48.23 32.03
N LYS A 3 21.16 48.03 31.60
CA LYS A 3 20.32 46.90 32.00
C LYS A 3 19.42 46.52 30.83
N ASN A 4 19.87 45.52 30.05
CA ASN A 4 19.02 44.71 29.18
C ASN A 4 18.38 43.59 30.03
N PRO A 5 17.10 43.23 29.80
CA PRO A 5 16.54 42.01 30.36
C PRO A 5 16.94 40.80 29.51
N THR A 6 17.57 39.83 30.16
CA THR A 6 17.81 38.48 29.66
C THR A 6 16.51 37.70 29.65
N PHE A 7 15.99 37.38 28.46
CA PHE A 7 15.02 36.30 28.28
C PHE A 7 15.80 34.98 28.19
N GLY A 8 15.65 34.14 29.21
CA GLY A 8 16.10 32.76 29.19
C GLY A 8 15.26 31.95 28.22
N THR A 9 15.88 31.46 27.16
CA THR A 9 15.37 30.37 26.34
C THR A 9 15.98 29.09 26.89
N ASP A 10 15.20 28.32 27.65
CA ASP A 10 15.50 26.91 27.91
C ASP A 10 15.11 26.10 26.66
N PRO A 11 16.07 25.45 25.97
CA PRO A 11 15.73 24.45 24.96
C PRO A 11 15.49 23.13 25.69
N ILE A 12 14.22 22.83 25.97
CA ILE A 12 13.81 21.48 26.39
C ILE A 12 14.02 20.53 25.22
N ALA A 13 15.09 19.74 25.34
CA ALA A 13 15.31 18.39 24.84
C ALA A 13 14.19 17.79 23.96
N MET A 14 14.34 17.88 22.64
CA MET A 14 13.72 16.95 21.68
C MET A 14 14.73 16.52 20.60
N ALA A 15 15.92 16.12 21.04
CA ALA A 15 16.92 15.49 20.19
C ALA A 15 17.33 14.15 20.82
N GLY A 16 16.68 13.06 20.42
CA GLY A 16 17.03 11.74 20.95
C GLY A 16 16.10 10.60 20.55
N TRP A 17 15.59 10.54 19.32
CA TRP A 17 14.79 9.41 18.85
C TRP A 17 15.13 9.02 17.42
N LEU A 18 16.39 8.60 17.21
CA LEU A 18 16.80 7.84 16.03
C LEU A 18 17.88 6.84 16.44
N SER A 19 17.49 5.72 17.05
CA SER A 19 18.34 4.53 17.07
C SER A 19 17.55 3.23 17.27
N ALA A 20 17.88 2.27 16.41
CA ALA A 20 17.76 0.81 16.58
C ALA A 20 16.35 0.19 16.61
N THR A 21 15.74 0.01 15.44
CA THR A 21 14.78 -1.08 15.23
C THR A 21 15.52 -2.39 15.00
N SER A 22 15.70 -3.16 16.07
CA SER A 22 15.97 -4.60 15.97
C SER A 22 14.72 -5.30 15.44
N SER A 23 14.86 -6.02 14.34
CA SER A 23 13.85 -6.91 13.75
C SER A 23 13.49 -8.03 14.73
N ARG A 24 12.43 -7.82 15.53
CA ARG A 24 11.70 -8.90 16.18
C ARG A 24 10.57 -9.37 15.24
N PRO A 25 10.36 -10.69 15.08
CA PRO A 25 9.24 -11.19 14.30
C PRO A 25 7.94 -10.74 14.99
N MET A 26 7.18 -9.88 14.31
CA MET A 26 5.83 -9.50 14.71
C MET A 26 4.97 -10.77 14.73
N ALA A 27 4.61 -11.25 15.92
CA ALA A 27 3.49 -12.16 16.06
C ALA A 27 2.24 -11.35 15.71
N GLU A 28 1.67 -11.63 14.55
CA GLU A 28 0.50 -10.96 13.98
C GLU A 28 -0.69 -11.14 14.94
N VAL A 29 -0.97 -10.11 15.75
CA VAL A 29 -2.11 -10.11 16.66
C VAL A 29 -3.36 -9.91 15.83
N MET A 30 -4.01 -11.02 15.46
CA MET A 30 -5.30 -10.97 14.79
C MET A 30 -6.31 -10.21 15.66
N PRO A 31 -7.12 -9.29 15.10
CA PRO A 31 -8.15 -8.59 15.84
C PRO A 31 -9.08 -9.57 16.57
N GLN A 32 -9.47 -9.26 17.80
CA GLN A 32 -10.26 -10.16 18.66
C GLN A 32 -11.58 -10.61 18.01
N ALA A 33 -12.19 -9.77 17.17
CA ALA A 33 -13.36 -10.11 16.36
C ALA A 33 -13.06 -11.15 15.28
N THR A 34 -11.92 -11.04 14.60
CA THR A 34 -11.40 -12.04 13.66
C THR A 34 -11.09 -13.35 14.39
N GLN A 35 -10.56 -13.27 15.61
CA GLN A 35 -10.29 -14.43 16.45
C GLN A 35 -11.57 -15.14 16.88
N MET A 36 -12.62 -14.41 17.28
CA MET A 36 -13.93 -15.00 17.61
C MET A 36 -14.64 -15.58 16.39
N ALA A 37 -14.61 -14.91 15.24
CA ALA A 37 -15.17 -15.44 13.99
C ALA A 37 -14.46 -16.74 13.57
N TYR A 38 -13.14 -16.78 13.73
CA TYR A 38 -12.34 -17.97 13.51
C TYR A 38 -12.72 -19.11 14.48
N GLN A 39 -12.86 -18.82 15.78
CA GLN A 39 -13.25 -19.80 16.79
C GLN A 39 -14.68 -20.36 16.57
N ASN A 40 -15.65 -19.50 16.24
CA ASN A 40 -17.01 -19.94 15.96
C ASN A 40 -17.09 -20.84 14.73
N ARG A 41 -16.29 -20.53 13.69
CA ARG A 41 -16.22 -21.36 12.48
C ARG A 41 -15.48 -22.68 12.73
N GLN A 42 -14.44 -22.70 13.56
CA GLN A 42 -13.78 -23.93 14.02
C GLN A 42 -14.80 -24.85 14.73
N LYS A 43 -15.61 -24.31 15.65
CA LYS A 43 -16.67 -25.08 16.31
C LYS A 43 -17.70 -25.65 15.33
N GLN A 44 -18.11 -24.88 14.31
CA GLN A 44 -19.02 -25.37 13.27
C GLN A 44 -18.39 -26.52 12.45
N LEU A 45 -17.11 -26.41 12.11
CA LEU A 45 -16.39 -27.47 11.40
C LEU A 45 -16.25 -28.73 12.25
N GLU A 46 -15.94 -28.61 13.53
CA GLU A 46 -15.92 -29.74 14.48
C GLU A 46 -17.29 -30.41 14.58
N GLN A 47 -18.37 -29.62 14.65
CA GLN A 47 -19.72 -30.13 14.72
C GLN A 47 -20.13 -30.87 13.45
N GLN A 48 -19.77 -30.35 12.27
CA GLN A 48 -19.98 -31.03 10.99
C GLN A 48 -19.16 -32.33 10.88
N GLN A 49 -17.91 -32.34 11.36
CA GLN A 49 -17.09 -33.55 11.40
C GLN A 49 -17.70 -34.62 12.30
N LEU A 50 -18.22 -34.22 13.47
CA LEU A 50 -18.88 -35.13 14.41
C LEU A 50 -20.16 -35.73 13.81
N GLU A 51 -20.99 -34.93 13.13
CA GLU A 51 -22.18 -35.42 12.44
C GLU A 51 -21.83 -36.36 11.29
N ALA A 52 -20.79 -36.04 10.50
CA ALA A 52 -20.31 -36.92 9.44
C ALA A 52 -19.81 -38.27 10.00
N GLN A 53 -19.10 -38.27 11.13
CA GLN A 53 -18.68 -39.51 11.81
C GLN A 53 -19.88 -40.32 12.30
N LYS A 54 -20.90 -39.68 12.89
CA LYS A 54 -22.13 -40.36 13.32
C LYS A 54 -22.86 -41.01 12.15
N GLN A 55 -22.95 -40.32 11.01
CA GLN A 55 -23.56 -40.87 9.80
C GLN A 55 -22.75 -42.04 9.21
N GLN A 56 -21.42 -41.98 9.26
CA GLN A 56 -20.56 -43.09 8.85
C GLN A 56 -20.75 -44.31 9.77
N ALA A 57 -20.77 -44.12 11.09
CA ALA A 57 -21.00 -45.19 12.06
C ALA A 57 -22.38 -45.84 11.85
N ALA A 58 -23.44 -45.05 11.63
CA ALA A 58 -24.77 -45.55 11.34
C ALA A 58 -24.82 -46.39 10.05
N ARG A 59 -24.09 -45.98 8.99
CA ARG A 59 -23.98 -46.75 7.74
C ARG A 59 -23.15 -48.02 7.90
N GLN A 60 -22.11 -48.02 8.73
CA GLN A 60 -21.33 -49.23 9.03
C GLN A 60 -22.18 -50.24 9.80
N ALA A 61 -22.99 -49.78 10.76
CA ALA A 61 -23.94 -50.62 11.48
C ALA A 61 -24.99 -51.23 10.55
N SER A 62 -25.52 -50.46 9.58
CA SER A 62 -26.50 -50.98 8.61
C SER A 62 -25.86 -51.98 7.62
N LEU A 63 -24.63 -51.72 7.17
CA LEU A 63 -23.90 -52.65 6.28
C LEU A 63 -23.58 -53.99 6.97
N GLY A 64 -23.30 -53.97 8.29
CA GLY A 64 -23.10 -55.19 9.07
C GLY A 64 -24.34 -56.10 9.15
N ALA A 65 -25.54 -55.50 9.20
CA ALA A 65 -26.80 -56.22 9.25
C ALA A 65 -27.20 -56.84 7.89
N ASP A 66 -26.92 -56.16 6.77
CA ASP A 66 -27.21 -56.70 5.42
C ASP A 66 -26.23 -57.80 4.97
N LEU A 67 -25.00 -57.79 5.49
CA LEU A 67 -24.01 -58.81 5.18
C LEU A 67 -24.41 -60.18 5.75
N SER A 68 -25.01 -60.26 6.94
CA SER A 68 -25.34 -61.57 7.54
C SER A 68 -26.38 -62.36 6.74
N GLY A 69 -27.38 -61.70 6.14
CA GLY A 69 -28.40 -62.37 5.32
C GLY A 69 -27.87 -62.83 3.96
N THR A 70 -27.06 -62.00 3.29
CA THR A 70 -26.49 -62.33 1.99
C THR A 70 -25.39 -63.39 2.07
N THR A 71 -24.59 -63.37 3.13
CA THR A 71 -23.56 -64.38 3.41
C THR A 71 -24.17 -65.76 3.68
N GLN A 72 -25.28 -65.84 4.45
CA GLN A 72 -25.99 -67.10 4.67
C GLN A 72 -26.60 -67.67 3.38
N GLN A 73 -27.19 -66.83 2.54
CA GLN A 73 -27.74 -67.25 1.24
C GLN A 73 -26.65 -67.73 0.27
N GLN A 74 -25.48 -67.06 0.24
CA GLN A 74 -24.35 -67.49 -0.59
C GLN A 74 -23.74 -68.81 -0.10
N LEU A 75 -23.62 -68.98 1.20
CA LEU A 75 -23.16 -70.24 1.81
C LEU A 75 -24.12 -71.40 1.46
N GLN A 76 -25.44 -71.20 1.61
CA GLN A 76 -26.45 -72.20 1.26
C GLN A 76 -26.40 -72.56 -0.24
N LYS A 77 -26.23 -71.57 -1.12
CA LYS A 77 -26.09 -71.82 -2.57
C LYS A 77 -24.87 -72.68 -2.89
N LEU A 78 -23.71 -72.37 -2.31
CA LEU A 78 -22.47 -73.14 -2.55
C LEU A 78 -22.60 -74.57 -2.02
N ILE A 79 -23.16 -74.77 -0.83
CA ILE A 79 -23.40 -76.10 -0.25
C ILE A 79 -24.40 -76.90 -1.10
N SER A 80 -25.50 -76.27 -1.54
CA SER A 80 -26.50 -76.92 -2.41
C SER A 80 -25.95 -77.29 -3.79
N GLY A 81 -24.90 -76.62 -4.25
CA GLY A 81 -24.15 -76.94 -5.47
C GLY A 81 -23.15 -78.10 -5.33
N GLY A 82 -23.16 -78.82 -4.20
CA GLY A 82 -22.29 -79.99 -3.96
C GLY A 82 -20.89 -79.66 -3.42
N MET A 83 -20.63 -78.41 -3.05
CA MET A 83 -19.35 -78.01 -2.46
C MET A 83 -19.24 -78.46 -1.01
N ASN A 84 -18.06 -78.95 -0.59
CA ASN A 84 -17.82 -79.31 0.79
C ASN A 84 -18.08 -78.09 1.72
N PRO A 85 -18.86 -78.23 2.80
CA PRO A 85 -19.19 -77.12 3.71
C PRO A 85 -17.97 -76.34 4.23
N GLN A 86 -16.84 -77.01 4.51
CA GLN A 86 -15.62 -76.34 4.98
C GLN A 86 -15.00 -75.46 3.88
N GLN A 87 -14.99 -75.96 2.63
CA GLN A 87 -14.51 -75.18 1.47
C GLN A 87 -15.44 -74.00 1.17
N ALA A 88 -16.76 -74.20 1.27
CA ALA A 88 -17.75 -73.15 1.10
C ALA A 88 -17.59 -72.02 2.14
N VAL A 89 -17.36 -72.37 3.41
CA VAL A 89 -17.07 -71.40 4.48
C VAL A 89 -15.79 -70.62 4.20
N GLN A 90 -14.72 -71.29 3.78
CA GLN A 90 -13.45 -70.62 3.46
C GLN A 90 -13.59 -69.63 2.30
N ILE A 91 -14.30 -69.99 1.24
CA ILE A 91 -14.56 -69.11 0.10
C ILE A 91 -15.40 -67.90 0.52
N VAL A 92 -16.48 -68.12 1.27
CA VAL A 92 -17.35 -67.04 1.75
C VAL A 92 -16.60 -66.09 2.68
N ASN A 93 -15.77 -66.62 3.58
CA ASN A 93 -14.90 -65.81 4.43
C ASN A 93 -13.91 -64.98 3.60
N ALA A 94 -13.24 -65.58 2.61
CA ALA A 94 -12.33 -64.85 1.72
C ALA A 94 -13.03 -63.73 0.94
N MET A 95 -14.24 -63.98 0.42
CA MET A 95 -15.05 -62.95 -0.25
C MET A 95 -15.46 -61.83 0.71
N SER A 96 -15.85 -62.18 1.95
CA SER A 96 -16.22 -61.18 2.97
C SER A 96 -15.04 -60.28 3.34
N THR A 97 -13.84 -60.86 3.50
CA THR A 97 -12.60 -60.13 3.77
C THR A 97 -12.22 -59.22 2.60
N SER A 98 -12.32 -59.72 1.36
CA SER A 98 -12.07 -58.91 0.15
C SER A 98 -13.01 -57.71 0.10
N ARG A 99 -14.32 -57.92 0.32
CA ARG A 99 -15.31 -56.84 0.31
C ARG A 99 -15.09 -55.85 1.45
N GLN A 100 -14.71 -56.30 2.65
CA GLN A 100 -14.35 -55.42 3.76
C GLN A 100 -13.12 -54.56 3.43
N LEU A 101 -12.13 -55.15 2.76
CA LEU A 101 -10.92 -54.45 2.35
C LEU A 101 -11.21 -53.40 1.27
N ASP A 102 -12.07 -53.71 0.29
CA ASP A 102 -12.52 -52.75 -0.72
C ASP A 102 -13.34 -51.60 -0.11
N LEU A 103 -14.24 -51.90 0.85
CA LEU A 103 -14.99 -50.89 1.59
C LEU A 103 -14.05 -49.99 2.40
N ARG A 104 -13.02 -50.55 3.03
CA ARG A 104 -12.01 -49.79 3.78
C ARG A 104 -11.21 -48.87 2.86
N ARG A 105 -10.74 -49.36 1.72
CA ARG A 105 -10.05 -48.55 0.70
C ARG A 105 -10.94 -47.40 0.22
N ALA A 106 -12.20 -47.67 -0.09
CA ALA A 106 -13.16 -46.65 -0.50
C ALA A 106 -13.43 -45.60 0.60
N GLN A 107 -13.37 -45.98 1.88
CA GLN A 107 -13.46 -45.04 3.01
C GLN A 107 -12.19 -44.19 3.15
N GLU A 108 -11.01 -44.80 3.02
CA GLU A 108 -9.71 -44.11 3.07
C GLU A 108 -9.60 -43.09 1.91
N ASP A 109 -10.02 -43.45 0.70
CA ASP A 109 -10.05 -42.54 -0.46
C ASP A 109 -10.98 -41.35 -0.26
N ARG A 110 -12.17 -41.58 0.34
CA ARG A 110 -13.11 -40.49 0.67
C ARG A 110 -12.54 -39.54 1.70
N LEU A 111 -11.89 -40.06 2.74
CA LEU A 111 -11.25 -39.25 3.78
C LEU A 111 -10.10 -38.43 3.20
N ALA A 112 -9.25 -39.04 2.36
CA ALA A 112 -8.15 -38.36 1.69
C ALA A 112 -8.67 -37.25 0.75
N ASN A 113 -9.75 -37.50 0.01
CA ASN A 113 -10.36 -36.49 -0.85
C ASN A 113 -10.95 -35.32 -0.03
N GLN A 114 -11.61 -35.61 1.09
CA GLN A 114 -12.14 -34.58 1.99
C GLN A 114 -11.01 -33.72 2.59
N GLN A 115 -9.89 -34.32 2.97
CA GLN A 115 -8.71 -33.60 3.45
C GLN A 115 -8.13 -32.67 2.36
N ARG A 116 -8.04 -33.14 1.10
CA ARG A 116 -7.59 -32.31 -0.03
C ARG A 116 -8.51 -31.11 -0.27
N ILE A 117 -9.83 -31.30 -0.24
CA ILE A 117 -10.81 -30.21 -0.39
C ILE A 117 -10.64 -29.17 0.72
N ASN A 118 -10.49 -29.62 1.97
CA ASN A 118 -10.28 -28.72 3.10
C ASN A 118 -8.97 -27.92 2.99
N GLN A 119 -7.88 -28.54 2.54
CA GLN A 119 -6.61 -27.85 2.28
C GLN A 119 -6.75 -26.82 1.16
N GLN A 120 -7.45 -27.14 0.06
CA GLN A 120 -7.69 -26.19 -1.02
C GLN A 120 -8.52 -24.99 -0.55
N LEU A 121 -9.56 -25.21 0.26
CA LEU A 121 -10.36 -24.13 0.84
C LEU A 121 -9.55 -23.24 1.78
N GLN A 122 -8.67 -23.82 2.60
CA GLN A 122 -7.75 -23.05 3.44
C GLN A 122 -6.79 -22.20 2.59
N GLN A 123 -6.22 -22.75 1.51
CA GLN A 123 -5.36 -22.00 0.61
C GLN A 123 -6.10 -20.88 -0.13
N GLN A 124 -7.33 -21.11 -0.58
CA GLN A 124 -8.18 -20.08 -1.17
C GLN A 124 -8.53 -18.97 -0.17
N TYR A 125 -8.74 -19.30 1.10
CA TYR A 125 -9.03 -18.31 2.12
C TYR A 125 -7.80 -17.45 2.45
N LEU A 126 -6.63 -18.09 2.59
CA LEU A 126 -5.37 -17.36 2.79
C LEU A 126 -5.05 -16.45 1.60
N SER A 127 -5.30 -16.91 0.36
CA SER A 127 -5.10 -16.05 -0.81
C SER A 127 -6.08 -14.87 -0.87
N GLN A 128 -7.33 -15.04 -0.42
CA GLN A 128 -8.30 -13.94 -0.33
C GLN A 128 -8.01 -12.94 0.78
N LEU A 129 -7.42 -13.36 1.90
CA LEU A 129 -7.02 -12.45 2.98
C LEU A 129 -5.74 -11.66 2.66
N VAL A 130 -4.79 -12.27 1.96
CA VAL A 130 -3.50 -11.64 1.60
C VAL A 130 -3.60 -10.80 0.32
N ALA A 131 -4.56 -11.11 -0.57
CA ALA A 131 -4.74 -10.39 -1.82
C ALA A 131 -5.04 -8.88 -1.68
N PRO A 132 -5.92 -8.40 -0.78
CA PRO A 132 -6.23 -6.98 -0.71
C PRO A 132 -5.05 -6.13 -0.21
N GLU A 133 -4.26 -6.62 0.74
CA GLU A 133 -3.06 -5.90 1.20
C GLU A 133 -1.97 -5.90 0.14
N LYS A 134 -1.66 -7.06 -0.47
CA LYS A 134 -0.70 -7.09 -1.58
C LYS A 134 -1.16 -6.30 -2.79
N GLN A 135 -2.45 -6.29 -3.12
CA GLN A 135 -2.99 -5.48 -4.21
C GLN A 135 -2.93 -3.99 -3.87
N ARG A 136 -3.14 -3.61 -2.61
CA ARG A 136 -2.96 -2.24 -2.13
C ARG A 136 -1.49 -1.83 -2.23
N ASP A 137 -0.56 -2.67 -1.79
CA ASP A 137 0.88 -2.41 -1.90
C ASP A 137 1.34 -2.34 -3.37
N ILE A 138 0.82 -3.21 -4.24
CA ILE A 138 1.08 -3.17 -5.68
C ILE A 138 0.50 -1.89 -6.31
N ALA A 139 -0.71 -1.49 -5.94
CA ALA A 139 -1.33 -0.26 -6.42
C ALA A 139 -0.55 0.98 -5.94
N LEU A 140 -0.15 1.01 -4.66
CA LEU A 140 0.61 2.09 -4.07
C LEU A 140 2.01 2.17 -4.69
N ASN A 141 2.68 1.04 -4.94
CA ASN A 141 3.94 0.99 -5.66
C ASN A 141 3.80 1.41 -7.12
N LYS A 142 2.70 1.05 -7.79
CA LYS A 142 2.44 1.46 -9.18
C LYS A 142 2.12 2.95 -9.28
N GLU A 143 1.40 3.51 -8.32
CA GLU A 143 1.20 4.96 -8.19
C GLU A 143 2.54 5.65 -7.90
N LEU A 144 3.36 5.12 -7.00
CA LEU A 144 4.71 5.63 -6.74
C LEU A 144 5.59 5.58 -7.99
N GLU A 145 5.55 4.49 -8.76
CA GLU A 145 6.28 4.37 -10.03
C GLU A 145 5.76 5.37 -11.07
N THR A 146 4.45 5.57 -11.16
CA THR A 146 3.84 6.50 -12.13
C THR A 146 4.14 7.95 -11.77
N ALA A 147 4.03 8.30 -10.48
CA ALA A 147 4.45 9.59 -9.94
C ALA A 147 5.96 9.80 -10.16
N THR A 148 6.78 8.78 -9.89
CA THR A 148 8.23 8.84 -10.12
C THR A 148 8.56 9.01 -11.61
N ARG A 149 7.85 8.35 -12.53
CA ARG A 149 8.03 8.53 -13.98
C ARG A 149 7.59 9.92 -14.45
N SER A 150 6.49 10.45 -13.91
CA SER A 150 6.04 11.82 -14.20
C SER A 150 7.04 12.87 -13.69
N ILE A 151 7.65 12.63 -12.52
CA ILE A 151 8.71 13.46 -11.93
C ILE A 151 10.01 13.39 -12.75
N LEU A 152 10.32 12.22 -13.31
CA LEU A 152 11.55 11.97 -14.07
C LEU A 152 11.45 12.28 -15.56
N ALA A 153 10.30 12.75 -16.06
CA ALA A 153 10.17 13.17 -17.45
C ALA A 153 11.20 14.28 -17.75
N PRO A 154 11.94 14.20 -18.87
CA PRO A 154 12.92 15.21 -19.22
C PRO A 154 12.23 16.57 -19.34
N ASP A 155 12.78 17.57 -18.64
CA ASP A 155 12.29 18.94 -18.66
C ASP A 155 12.18 19.39 -20.13
N GLU A 156 11.08 20.04 -20.52
CA GLU A 156 10.87 20.49 -21.91
C GLU A 156 12.03 21.35 -22.41
N GLU A 157 12.70 22.05 -21.47
CA GLU A 157 13.91 22.83 -21.74
C GLU A 157 15.09 21.95 -22.20
N ILE A 158 15.25 20.73 -21.68
CA ILE A 158 16.28 19.77 -22.11
C ILE A 158 15.97 19.27 -23.52
N LEU A 159 14.72 18.87 -23.77
CA LEU A 159 14.30 18.41 -25.10
C LEU A 159 14.51 19.48 -26.17
N LYS A 160 14.23 20.74 -25.83
CA LYS A 160 14.49 21.87 -26.71
C LYS A 160 15.99 22.05 -26.98
N ILE A 161 16.83 22.00 -25.94
CA ILE A 161 18.29 22.11 -26.10
C ILE A 161 18.84 20.97 -26.97
N ASP A 162 18.39 19.74 -26.77
CA ASP A 162 18.83 18.59 -27.56
C ASP A 162 18.46 18.78 -29.04
N SER A 163 17.26 19.29 -29.33
CA SER A 163 16.84 19.62 -30.70
C SER A 163 17.68 20.74 -31.33
N GLU A 164 18.03 21.78 -30.56
CA GLU A 164 18.87 22.89 -31.02
C GLU A 164 20.32 22.44 -31.26
N VAL A 165 20.86 21.56 -30.41
CA VAL A 165 22.19 20.96 -30.59
C VAL A 165 22.23 20.10 -31.85
N SER A 166 21.20 19.28 -32.08
CA SER A 166 21.10 18.46 -33.30
C SER A 166 21.01 19.29 -34.58
N ALA A 167 20.28 20.41 -34.54
CA ALA A 167 20.23 21.36 -35.65
C ALA A 167 21.60 22.01 -35.91
N LEU A 168 22.33 22.41 -34.86
CA LEU A 168 23.68 22.96 -35.00
C LEU A 168 24.68 21.93 -35.53
N ASP A 169 24.58 20.67 -35.14
CA ASP A 169 25.44 19.60 -35.70
C ASP A 169 25.29 19.53 -37.22
N SER A 170 24.04 19.59 -37.70
CA SER A 170 23.76 19.63 -39.14
C SER A 170 24.30 20.89 -39.84
N GLU A 171 24.29 22.05 -39.17
CA GLU A 171 24.87 23.30 -39.70
C GLU A 171 26.40 23.24 -39.75
N ILE A 172 27.04 22.70 -38.71
CA ILE A 172 28.49 22.52 -38.62
C ILE A 172 28.96 21.59 -39.74
N ASP A 173 28.25 20.49 -40.02
CA ASP A 173 28.59 19.58 -41.11
C ASP A 173 28.54 20.27 -42.48
N ARG A 174 27.53 21.12 -42.71
CA ARG A 174 27.44 21.93 -43.93
C ARG A 174 28.57 22.96 -44.02
N ALA A 175 28.86 23.65 -42.93
CA ALA A 175 29.95 24.63 -42.85
C ALA A 175 31.32 23.97 -43.08
N ASN A 176 31.56 22.80 -42.51
CA ASN A 176 32.75 21.98 -42.75
C ASN A 176 32.87 21.55 -44.21
N ALA A 177 31.77 21.19 -44.87
CA ALA A 177 31.76 20.90 -46.30
C ALA A 177 32.13 22.13 -47.14
N LYS A 178 31.65 23.34 -46.78
CA LYS A 178 32.05 24.60 -47.41
C LYS A 178 33.54 24.89 -47.18
N TYR A 179 34.02 24.75 -45.95
CA TYR A 179 35.43 24.96 -45.59
C TYR A 179 36.36 24.07 -46.42
N ARG A 180 36.05 22.76 -46.54
CA ARG A 180 36.83 21.85 -47.40
C ARG A 180 36.89 22.31 -48.86
N LYS A 181 35.78 22.83 -49.40
CA LYS A 181 35.76 23.41 -50.76
C LYS A 181 36.59 24.69 -50.85
N ALA A 182 36.52 25.55 -49.83
CA ALA A 182 37.28 26.79 -49.76
C ALA A 182 38.79 26.56 -49.71
N VAL A 183 39.25 25.53 -48.97
CA VAL A 183 40.66 25.11 -48.96
C VAL A 183 41.16 24.71 -50.35
N VAL A 184 40.33 24.04 -51.16
CA VAL A 184 40.68 23.72 -52.55
C VAL A 184 40.69 24.97 -53.44
N LEU A 185 39.79 25.93 -53.20
CA LEU A 185 39.79 27.19 -53.96
C LEU A 185 41.00 28.06 -53.63
N ASP A 186 41.46 28.08 -52.39
CA ASP A 186 42.67 28.82 -52.00
C ASP A 186 43.94 28.23 -52.64
N SER A 187 44.00 26.91 -52.88
CA SER A 187 45.13 26.32 -53.60
C SER A 187 45.16 26.70 -55.09
N ILE A 188 43.99 27.00 -55.66
CA ILE A 188 43.85 27.51 -57.03
C ILE A 188 44.11 29.02 -57.07
N ASN A 189 43.63 29.76 -56.06
CA ASN A 189 43.67 31.23 -55.97
C ASN A 189 44.19 31.69 -54.60
N PRO A 190 45.52 31.65 -54.34
CA PRO A 190 46.09 31.88 -53.01
C PRO A 190 45.92 33.31 -52.46
N GLY A 191 45.42 34.26 -53.26
CA GLY A 191 45.20 35.65 -52.85
C GLY A 191 43.84 35.95 -52.21
N MET A 192 42.87 35.02 -52.21
CA MET A 192 41.47 35.34 -51.83
C MET A 192 41.01 34.84 -50.44
N ASN A 193 41.83 34.05 -49.71
CA ASN A 193 41.59 33.60 -48.33
C ASN A 193 40.15 33.14 -48.03
N PHE A 194 39.58 32.29 -48.89
CA PHE A 194 38.24 31.74 -48.69
C PHE A 194 38.19 30.80 -47.49
N SER A 195 39.28 30.06 -47.22
CA SER A 195 39.35 29.11 -46.11
C SER A 195 39.27 29.81 -44.76
N GLY A 196 39.91 30.97 -44.58
CA GLY A 196 39.85 31.72 -43.31
C GLY A 196 38.43 32.19 -42.95
N ILE A 197 37.64 32.62 -43.94
CA ILE A 197 36.23 33.01 -43.73
C ILE A 197 35.40 31.78 -43.33
N ALA A 198 35.52 30.68 -44.08
CA ALA A 198 34.77 29.46 -43.79
C ALA A 198 35.20 28.79 -42.47
N GLU A 199 36.48 28.89 -42.08
CA GLU A 199 36.98 28.41 -40.78
C GLU A 199 36.37 29.21 -39.62
N SER A 200 36.23 30.53 -39.78
CA SER A 200 35.59 31.38 -38.76
C SER A 200 34.10 31.01 -38.56
N GLU A 201 33.36 30.72 -39.64
CA GLU A 201 31.97 30.25 -39.58
C GLU A 201 31.86 28.93 -38.79
N VAL A 202 32.76 27.97 -39.04
CA VAL A 202 32.80 26.70 -38.30
C VAL A 202 33.09 26.93 -36.81
N LYS A 203 34.11 27.74 -36.48
CA LYS A 203 34.48 28.03 -35.08
C LYS A 203 33.36 28.72 -34.30
N ASP A 204 32.62 29.62 -34.94
CA ASP A 204 31.48 30.29 -34.32
C ASP A 204 30.33 29.32 -34.02
N LEU A 205 30.01 28.43 -34.97
CA LEU A 205 28.99 27.39 -34.78
C LEU A 205 29.40 26.38 -33.70
N GLU A 206 30.66 25.92 -33.69
CA GLU A 206 31.19 25.04 -32.64
C GLU A 206 31.14 25.70 -31.25
N SER A 207 31.48 26.99 -31.18
CA SER A 207 31.40 27.77 -29.94
C SER A 207 29.95 27.89 -29.44
N LYS A 208 28.99 28.12 -30.35
CA LYS A 208 27.56 28.16 -30.03
C LYS A 208 27.05 26.80 -29.54
N ARG A 209 27.43 25.71 -30.22
CA ARG A 209 27.12 24.33 -29.83
C ARG A 209 27.64 24.03 -28.42
N LYS A 210 28.91 24.34 -28.15
CA LYS A 210 29.52 24.12 -26.83
C LYS A 210 28.74 24.82 -25.71
N ARG A 211 28.31 26.07 -25.93
CA ARG A 211 27.50 26.82 -24.95
C ARG A 211 26.13 26.16 -24.70
N LEU A 212 25.47 25.65 -25.74
CA LEU A 212 24.19 24.94 -25.58
C LEU A 212 24.36 23.62 -24.82
N VAL A 213 25.40 22.83 -25.13
CA VAL A 213 25.70 21.59 -24.40
C VAL A 213 26.01 21.89 -22.92
N GLU A 214 26.80 22.92 -22.63
CA GLU A 214 27.06 23.36 -21.25
C GLU A 214 25.77 23.81 -20.53
N LYS A 215 24.86 24.50 -21.23
CA LYS A 215 23.55 24.89 -20.71
C LYS A 215 22.70 23.65 -20.40
N GLY A 216 22.62 22.70 -21.33
CA GLY A 216 21.91 21.42 -21.17
C GLY A 216 22.41 20.65 -19.96
N ASN A 217 23.73 20.48 -19.82
CA ASN A 217 24.35 19.82 -18.67
C ASN A 217 24.02 20.50 -17.33
N LYS A 218 23.97 21.84 -17.29
CA LYS A 218 23.58 22.58 -16.08
C LYS A 218 22.11 22.35 -15.72
N ILE A 219 21.22 22.35 -16.71
CA ILE A 219 19.79 22.08 -16.49
C ILE A 219 19.59 20.64 -16.05
N GLN A 220 20.26 19.67 -16.67
CA GLN A 220 20.18 18.27 -16.27
C GLN A 220 20.62 18.06 -14.82
N LYS A 221 21.76 18.64 -14.41
CA LYS A 221 22.19 18.60 -12.99
C LYS A 221 21.19 19.23 -12.04
N ARG A 222 20.55 20.35 -12.43
CA ARG A 222 19.48 20.98 -11.66
C ARG A 222 18.30 20.03 -11.51
N VAL A 223 17.81 19.44 -12.61
CA VAL A 223 16.68 18.50 -12.63
C VAL A 223 16.98 17.27 -11.78
N GLU A 224 18.17 16.67 -11.90
CA GLU A 224 18.57 15.54 -11.06
C GLU A 224 18.57 15.88 -9.56
N THR A 225 19.04 17.08 -9.21
CA THR A 225 19.03 17.57 -7.82
C THR A 225 17.60 17.77 -7.32
N GLU A 226 16.75 18.38 -8.16
CA GLU A 226 15.33 18.58 -7.84
C GLU A 226 14.61 17.23 -7.66
N ASN A 227 14.87 16.24 -8.53
CA ASN A 227 14.25 14.92 -8.46
C ASN A 227 14.70 14.12 -7.23
N LYS A 228 15.98 14.20 -6.86
CA LYS A 228 16.47 13.61 -5.60
C LYS A 228 15.81 14.26 -4.38
N ALA A 229 15.66 15.58 -4.38
CA ALA A 229 14.99 16.30 -3.31
C ALA A 229 13.50 15.89 -3.21
N LEU A 230 12.81 15.78 -4.35
CA LEU A 230 11.41 15.37 -4.40
C LEU A 230 11.20 13.92 -3.93
N LEU A 231 12.04 12.99 -4.37
CA LEU A 231 12.02 11.61 -3.90
C LEU A 231 12.28 11.52 -2.39
N SER A 232 13.26 12.25 -1.89
CA SER A 232 13.57 12.30 -0.47
C SER A 232 12.40 12.85 0.37
N LEU A 233 11.73 13.91 -0.10
CA LEU A 233 10.53 14.45 0.53
C LEU A 233 9.40 13.40 0.56
N SER A 234 9.16 12.73 -0.56
CA SER A 234 8.15 11.67 -0.68
C SER A 234 8.42 10.51 0.28
N ILE A 235 9.68 10.08 0.42
CA ILE A 235 10.07 9.01 1.35
C ILE A 235 9.81 9.44 2.79
N ARG A 236 10.25 10.65 3.20
CA ARG A 236 10.02 11.14 4.57
C ARG A 236 8.54 11.23 4.94
N ILE A 237 7.72 11.71 4.00
CA ILE A 237 6.28 11.77 4.18
C ILE A 237 5.70 10.36 4.35
N SER A 238 6.12 9.41 3.51
CA SER A 238 5.65 8.01 3.61
C SER A 238 6.07 7.37 4.94
N GLU A 239 7.34 7.51 5.34
CA GLU A 239 7.89 6.97 6.59
C GLU A 239 7.23 7.57 7.83
N SER A 240 6.78 8.83 7.75
CA SER A 240 6.04 9.48 8.85
C SER A 240 4.63 8.92 9.07
N GLY A 241 4.10 8.12 8.12
CA GLY A 241 2.73 7.61 8.16
C GLY A 241 1.66 8.67 7.86
N LEU A 242 2.06 9.89 7.49
CA LEU A 242 1.12 11.00 7.25
C LEU A 242 0.19 10.73 6.08
N SER A 243 0.67 10.09 5.01
CA SER A 243 -0.17 9.79 3.84
C SER A 243 -1.35 8.87 4.18
N GLU A 244 -1.13 7.85 5.01
CA GLU A 244 -2.20 6.95 5.44
C GLU A 244 -3.20 7.64 6.38
N LEU A 245 -2.68 8.49 7.28
CA LEU A 245 -3.50 9.28 8.18
C LEU A 245 -4.35 10.30 7.41
N ALA A 246 -3.75 11.04 6.47
CA ALA A 246 -4.43 12.01 5.61
C ALA A 246 -5.58 11.34 4.83
N TYR A 247 -5.30 10.23 4.15
CA TYR A 247 -6.32 9.46 3.43
C TYR A 247 -7.47 9.02 4.34
N SER A 248 -7.15 8.53 5.54
CA SER A 248 -8.15 8.06 6.50
C SER A 248 -9.02 9.21 7.02
N VAL A 249 -8.42 10.37 7.28
CA VAL A 249 -9.11 11.58 7.72
C VAL A 249 -10.00 12.14 6.61
N ASP A 250 -9.54 12.20 5.36
CA ASP A 250 -10.36 12.63 4.22
C ASP A 250 -11.51 11.66 3.93
N THR A 251 -11.25 10.36 4.02
CA THR A 251 -12.31 9.34 3.91
C THR A 251 -13.35 9.52 5.01
N LEU A 252 -12.91 9.81 6.24
CA LEU A 252 -13.81 10.03 7.36
C LEU A 252 -14.66 11.28 7.15
N ASP A 253 -14.04 12.39 6.74
CA ASP A 253 -14.72 13.65 6.44
C ASP A 253 -15.83 13.48 5.40
N ASN A 254 -15.52 12.75 4.31
CA ASN A 254 -16.50 12.42 3.27
C ASN A 254 -17.65 11.54 3.78
N LEU A 255 -17.39 10.64 4.74
CA LEU A 255 -18.42 9.74 5.29
C LEU A 255 -19.34 10.44 6.30
N ILE A 256 -18.81 11.35 7.13
CA ILE A 256 -19.58 12.06 8.17
C ILE A 256 -20.38 13.24 7.61
N GLY A 257 -19.91 13.85 6.52
CA GLY A 257 -20.51 15.01 5.87
C GLY A 257 -20.62 16.25 6.77
N ASP A 258 -21.11 17.35 6.19
CA ASP A 258 -21.13 18.66 6.87
C ASP A 258 -22.30 18.87 7.85
N LYS A 259 -23.40 18.11 7.69
CA LYS A 259 -24.66 18.32 8.42
C LYS A 259 -25.38 17.01 8.73
N GLY A 260 -26.28 17.04 9.72
CA GLY A 260 -27.05 15.87 10.18
C GLY A 260 -26.30 15.04 11.22
N GLY A 261 -26.95 13.98 11.71
CA GLY A 261 -26.29 12.98 12.57
C GLY A 261 -25.41 12.04 11.77
N ILE A 262 -24.29 11.59 12.33
CA ILE A 262 -23.41 10.63 11.67
C ILE A 262 -24.16 9.29 11.62
N GLU A 263 -24.26 8.70 10.43
CA GLU A 263 -24.90 7.39 10.28
C GLU A 263 -24.16 6.31 11.09
N GLY A 264 -24.88 5.71 12.04
CA GLY A 264 -24.31 4.83 13.06
C GLY A 264 -24.32 5.44 14.48
N GLY A 265 -24.43 6.76 14.61
CA GLY A 265 -24.50 7.49 15.89
C GLY A 265 -23.15 7.62 16.61
N THR A 266 -23.00 8.67 17.42
CA THR A 266 -21.75 8.93 18.18
C THR A 266 -21.66 8.27 19.54
N GLY A 267 -22.74 7.64 20.03
CA GLY A 267 -22.70 6.80 21.24
C GLY A 267 -21.69 5.64 21.15
N PHE A 268 -21.15 5.40 19.94
CA PHE A 268 -20.24 4.32 19.56
C PHE A 268 -18.83 4.36 20.14
N LEU A 269 -18.36 5.49 20.67
CA LEU A 269 -17.06 5.55 21.35
C LEU A 269 -17.15 5.05 22.82
N GLU A 270 -18.33 5.02 23.43
CA GLU A 270 -18.57 4.54 24.79
C GLU A 270 -19.37 3.23 24.87
N GLU A 271 -20.27 2.92 23.93
CA GLU A 271 -21.11 1.71 23.99
C GLU A 271 -20.78 0.68 22.90
N PHE A 272 -20.00 -0.33 23.29
CA PHE A 272 -19.50 -1.45 22.50
C PHE A 272 -20.54 -2.49 22.03
N PHE A 273 -21.84 -2.24 22.12
CA PHE A 273 -22.83 -3.34 22.13
C PHE A 273 -23.56 -3.64 20.82
N THR A 274 -23.40 -2.87 19.75
CA THR A 274 -24.01 -3.24 18.45
C THR A 274 -23.00 -4.00 17.59
N PRO A 275 -23.21 -5.31 17.32
CA PRO A 275 -22.34 -6.07 16.43
C PRO A 275 -22.40 -5.50 15.01
N ASP A 276 -21.26 -5.52 14.30
CA ASP A 276 -21.16 -4.96 12.94
C ASP A 276 -22.22 -5.54 11.99
N ALA A 277 -22.65 -6.79 12.21
CA ALA A 277 -23.69 -7.45 11.43
C ALA A 277 -25.06 -6.72 11.42
N PHE A 278 -25.32 -5.84 12.39
CA PHE A 278 -26.57 -5.09 12.51
C PHE A 278 -26.46 -3.65 11.98
N LEU A 279 -25.27 -3.24 11.51
CA LEU A 279 -25.03 -1.92 10.95
C LEU A 279 -25.16 -1.93 9.42
N GLY A 280 -25.72 -0.85 8.86
CA GLY A 280 -25.66 -0.60 7.42
C GLY A 280 -24.21 -0.43 6.94
N GLN A 281 -23.95 -0.69 5.65
CA GLN A 281 -22.59 -0.66 5.08
C GLN A 281 -21.86 0.68 5.31
N LYS A 282 -22.56 1.81 5.25
CA LYS A 282 -21.98 3.14 5.49
C LYS A 282 -21.58 3.35 6.95
N ALA A 283 -22.39 2.90 7.90
CA ALA A 283 -22.06 2.93 9.33
C ALA A 283 -20.86 2.02 9.66
N GLN A 284 -20.80 0.81 9.08
CA GLN A 284 -19.64 -0.08 9.21
C GLN A 284 -18.35 0.58 8.70
N ARG A 285 -18.38 1.19 7.50
CA ARG A 285 -17.23 1.90 6.94
C ARG A 285 -16.79 3.06 7.82
N THR A 286 -17.74 3.87 8.31
CA THR A 286 -17.46 4.99 9.21
C THR A 286 -16.77 4.51 10.49
N ARG A 287 -17.29 3.44 11.12
CA ARG A 287 -16.68 2.84 12.32
C ARG A 287 -15.25 2.35 12.07
N GLN A 288 -15.02 1.66 10.96
CA GLN A 288 -13.70 1.18 10.58
C GLN A 288 -12.73 2.33 10.34
N THR A 289 -13.16 3.39 9.66
CA THR A 289 -12.32 4.57 9.39
C THR A 289 -11.99 5.34 10.66
N ILE A 290 -12.94 5.55 11.58
CA ILE A 290 -12.67 6.14 12.91
C ILE A 290 -11.62 5.32 13.65
N SER A 291 -11.76 3.99 13.63
CA SER A 291 -10.82 3.08 14.30
C SER A 291 -9.41 3.17 13.68
N ARG A 292 -9.31 3.32 12.35
CA ARG A 292 -8.04 3.55 11.66
C ARG A 292 -7.41 4.88 12.02
N VAL A 293 -8.18 5.97 12.00
CA VAL A 293 -7.70 7.30 12.41
C VAL A 293 -7.22 7.28 13.86
N LYS A 294 -8.00 6.68 14.77
CA LYS A 294 -7.62 6.50 16.17
C LYS A 294 -6.29 5.75 16.30
N ASN A 295 -6.16 4.60 15.67
CA ASN A 295 -4.95 3.78 15.74
C ASN A 295 -3.74 4.49 15.12
N ALA A 296 -3.93 5.22 14.02
CA ALA A 296 -2.88 6.00 13.39
C ALA A 296 -2.39 7.14 14.29
N VAL A 297 -3.31 7.88 14.92
CA VAL A 297 -2.97 8.95 15.88
C VAL A 297 -2.28 8.39 17.12
N LEU A 298 -2.77 7.25 17.65
CA LEU A 298 -2.13 6.60 18.80
C LEU A 298 -0.73 6.12 18.46
N LYS A 299 -0.53 5.50 17.30
CA LYS A 299 0.80 5.08 16.83
C LYS A 299 1.76 6.26 16.67
N ALA A 300 1.26 7.39 16.15
CA ALA A 300 2.04 8.61 16.02
C ALA A 300 2.45 9.21 17.37
N ARG A 301 1.59 9.11 18.41
CA ARG A 301 1.89 9.61 19.76
C ARG A 301 2.76 8.68 20.58
N SER A 302 2.51 7.38 20.52
CA SER A 302 3.11 6.41 21.43
C SER A 302 4.37 5.72 20.90
N GLY A 303 4.73 5.95 19.63
CA GLY A 303 5.96 5.41 19.03
C GLY A 303 5.97 3.87 18.89
N GLY A 304 4.86 3.19 19.15
CA GLY A 304 4.71 1.74 18.92
C GLY A 304 3.92 0.98 19.99
N ALA A 305 3.79 1.49 21.21
CA ALA A 305 3.05 0.84 22.29
C ALA A 305 1.89 1.73 22.76
N VAL A 306 0.68 1.47 22.25
CA VAL A 306 -0.53 2.14 22.71
C VAL A 306 -0.83 1.72 24.15
N THR A 307 -0.88 2.67 25.08
CA THR A 307 -1.31 2.41 26.46
C THR A 307 -2.79 2.76 26.62
N GLU A 308 -3.50 2.08 27.52
CA GLU A 308 -4.92 2.37 27.81
C GLU A 308 -5.15 3.83 28.24
N ASN A 309 -4.16 4.43 28.92
CA ASN A 309 -4.19 5.83 29.30
C ASN A 309 -4.11 6.77 28.09
N GLU A 310 -3.27 6.44 27.10
CA GLU A 310 -3.10 7.24 25.88
C GLU A 310 -4.36 7.20 25.02
N GLU A 311 -4.99 6.02 24.94
CA GLU A 311 -6.27 5.83 24.26
C GLU A 311 -7.39 6.64 24.93
N SER A 312 -7.51 6.54 26.25
CA SER A 312 -8.52 7.30 27.02
C SER A 312 -8.34 8.81 26.87
N ARG A 313 -7.09 9.28 26.88
CA ARG A 313 -6.75 10.68 26.67
C ARG A 313 -7.08 11.14 25.25
N LEU A 314 -6.75 10.34 24.24
CA LEU A 314 -7.11 10.66 22.86
C LEU A 314 -8.63 10.74 22.67
N LEU A 315 -9.39 9.82 23.25
CA LEU A 315 -10.84 9.84 23.20
C LEU A 315 -11.43 11.09 23.88
N ALA A 316 -10.83 11.52 25.00
CA ALA A 316 -11.21 12.77 25.64
C ALA A 316 -10.89 14.01 24.77
N GLU A 317 -9.78 13.98 24.03
CA GLU A 317 -9.33 15.07 23.14
C GLU A 317 -10.11 15.15 21.82
N LEU A 318 -10.57 14.02 21.25
CA LEU A 318 -11.40 13.98 20.04
C LEU A 318 -12.83 14.52 20.25
N GLY A 319 -13.11 15.06 21.44
CA GLY A 319 -14.39 15.64 21.81
C GLY A 319 -15.38 14.57 22.25
N LYS A 320 -16.02 14.81 23.40
CA LYS A 320 -17.10 13.96 23.96
C LYS A 320 -18.02 13.50 22.84
N ASN A 321 -18.12 12.18 22.66
CA ASN A 321 -19.00 11.31 21.86
C ASN A 321 -20.23 11.95 21.21
N THR A 322 -20.04 13.02 20.46
CA THR A 322 -21.06 13.83 19.81
C THR A 322 -20.67 14.03 18.36
N ASP A 323 -21.66 14.11 17.46
CA ASP A 323 -21.41 14.23 16.02
C ASP A 323 -20.56 15.47 15.72
N GLN A 324 -20.83 16.55 16.46
CA GLN A 324 -20.09 17.79 16.36
C GLN A 324 -18.65 17.67 16.89
N GLY A 325 -18.43 16.92 17.97
CA GLY A 325 -17.09 16.64 18.49
C GLY A 325 -16.22 15.93 17.46
N ILE A 326 -16.74 14.87 16.85
CA ILE A 326 -16.04 14.11 15.80
C ILE A 326 -15.73 15.00 14.59
N ARG A 327 -16.68 15.83 14.12
CA ARG A 327 -16.43 16.78 13.03
C ARG A 327 -15.34 17.78 13.36
N ASN A 328 -15.36 18.35 14.56
CA ASN A 328 -14.32 19.29 15.00
C ASN A 328 -12.96 18.60 15.07
N ALA A 329 -12.91 17.39 15.61
CA ALA A 329 -11.68 16.61 15.68
C ALA A 329 -11.11 16.25 14.30
N VAL A 330 -11.96 15.93 13.31
CA VAL A 330 -11.53 15.70 11.92
C VAL A 330 -10.90 16.97 11.33
N LYS A 331 -11.49 18.15 11.58
CA LYS A 331 -10.90 19.44 11.15
C LYS A 331 -9.56 19.71 11.83
N ASP A 332 -9.48 19.52 13.14
CA ASP A 332 -8.24 19.70 13.90
C ASP A 332 -7.13 18.77 13.41
N LEU A 333 -7.49 17.50 13.11
CA LEU A 333 -6.56 16.53 12.52
C LEU A 333 -6.06 16.97 11.14
N LYS A 334 -6.95 17.50 10.28
CA LYS A 334 -6.52 18.07 8.98
C LYS A 334 -5.51 19.19 9.16
N ILE A 335 -5.72 20.09 10.13
CA ILE A 335 -4.79 21.17 10.44
C ILE A 335 -3.44 20.62 10.92
N ILE A 336 -3.45 19.65 11.84
CA ILE A 336 -2.24 19.00 12.37
C ILE A 336 -1.46 18.32 11.24
N ILE A 337 -2.14 17.54 10.40
CA ILE A 337 -1.55 16.85 9.26
C ILE A 337 -0.90 17.86 8.31
N ASN A 338 -1.61 18.94 7.96
CA ASN A 338 -1.07 20.00 7.12
C ASN A 338 0.16 20.69 7.74
N ASN A 339 0.16 20.92 9.05
CA ASN A 339 1.32 21.47 9.75
C ASN A 339 2.51 20.50 9.71
N GLN A 340 2.29 19.20 9.92
CA GLN A 340 3.36 18.20 9.83
C GLN A 340 3.90 18.05 8.41
N TYR A 341 3.04 18.09 7.39
CA TYR A 341 3.48 18.19 5.99
C TYR A 341 4.35 19.41 5.76
N ARG A 342 3.97 20.58 6.30
CA ARG A 342 4.76 21.83 6.20
C ARG A 342 6.08 21.71 6.94
N ASP A 343 6.12 21.11 8.12
CA ASP A 343 7.34 20.93 8.92
C ASP A 343 8.34 19.99 8.21
N ILE A 344 7.86 18.89 7.64
CA ILE A 344 8.71 17.99 6.83
C ILE A 344 9.18 18.72 5.56
N ALA A 345 8.29 19.48 4.91
CA ALA A 345 8.59 20.22 3.70
C ALA A 345 9.52 21.42 3.92
N ALA A 346 9.60 21.99 5.13
CA ALA A 346 10.45 23.13 5.44
C ALA A 346 11.95 22.83 5.23
N GLY A 347 12.35 21.56 5.23
CA GLY A 347 13.70 21.12 4.88
C GLY A 347 14.02 21.16 3.38
N TYR A 348 13.06 21.50 2.52
CA TYR A 348 13.18 21.43 1.06
C TYR A 348 12.94 22.79 0.39
N PRO A 349 13.56 23.05 -0.78
CA PRO A 349 13.28 24.25 -1.55
C PRO A 349 11.79 24.33 -1.92
N ARG A 350 11.22 25.54 -1.86
CA ARG A 350 9.79 25.79 -2.15
C ARG A 350 9.30 25.16 -3.46
N LYS A 351 10.10 25.23 -4.53
CA LYS A 351 9.77 24.64 -5.84
C LYS A 351 9.55 23.11 -5.76
N ILE A 352 10.25 22.42 -4.88
CA ILE A 352 10.09 20.97 -4.65
C ILE A 352 8.76 20.68 -3.96
N TYR A 353 8.43 21.47 -2.94
CA TYR A 353 7.14 21.38 -2.26
C TYR A 353 5.97 21.64 -3.20
N GLU A 354 6.05 22.68 -4.02
CA GLU A 354 5.01 23.00 -5.01
C GLU A 354 4.87 21.90 -6.08
N LYS A 355 5.97 21.28 -6.50
CA LYS A 355 5.94 20.10 -7.39
C LYS A 355 5.29 18.90 -6.71
N PHE A 356 5.62 18.64 -5.44
CA PHE A 356 5.01 17.56 -4.65
C PHE A 356 3.49 17.75 -4.51
N ALA A 357 3.05 18.96 -4.15
CA ALA A 357 1.63 19.28 -3.95
C ALA A 357 0.79 19.20 -5.25
N LYS A 358 1.42 19.39 -6.42
CA LYS A 358 0.75 19.32 -7.74
C LYS A 358 0.65 17.91 -8.33
N GLY A 359 1.49 16.97 -7.90
CA GLY A 359 1.63 15.64 -8.51
C GLY A 359 0.74 14.55 -7.89
N ASP A 360 -0.45 14.88 -7.37
CA ASP A 360 -1.39 13.97 -6.70
C ASP A 360 -0.97 13.44 -5.30
N GLY A 361 0.01 14.06 -4.64
CA GLY A 361 0.57 13.60 -3.34
C GLY A 361 -0.28 13.82 -2.07
N TYR A 362 -1.60 13.99 -2.18
CA TYR A 362 -2.55 14.47 -1.15
C TYR A 362 -2.49 15.98 -0.89
N GLY A 363 -3.59 16.64 -1.27
CA GLY A 363 -4.03 17.95 -0.75
C GLY A 363 -3.18 19.14 -1.16
N ASN A 364 -3.78 20.07 -1.91
CA ASN A 364 -3.33 21.45 -1.84
C ASN A 364 -3.41 21.87 -0.34
N PRO A 365 -2.30 22.22 0.33
CA PRO A 365 -2.24 22.52 1.77
C PRO A 365 -2.93 23.85 2.15
N PHE A 366 -3.68 24.41 1.22
CA PHE A 366 -4.45 25.64 1.32
C PHE A 366 -5.87 25.32 0.86
N GLU A 367 -6.87 25.59 1.71
CA GLU A 367 -8.27 25.32 1.39
C GLU A 367 -8.75 26.20 0.22
N ASN A 368 -8.12 27.36 0.01
CA ASN A 368 -8.37 28.28 -1.09
C ASN A 368 -7.20 29.27 -1.34
N GLU A 369 -7.27 30.05 -2.42
CA GLU A 369 -6.24 31.04 -2.77
C GLU A 369 -6.14 32.22 -1.79
N GLU A 370 -7.20 32.55 -1.04
CA GLU A 370 -7.16 33.59 -0.02
C GLU A 370 -6.29 33.18 1.18
N GLU A 371 -6.44 31.94 1.65
CA GLU A 371 -5.64 31.39 2.74
C GLU A 371 -4.15 31.29 2.35
N LYS A 372 -3.88 30.93 1.10
CA LYS A 372 -2.55 30.96 0.50
C LYS A 372 -1.95 32.36 0.49
N GLN A 373 -2.71 33.39 0.11
CA GLN A 373 -2.22 34.77 0.09
C GLN A 373 -1.99 35.34 1.50
N ALA A 374 -2.87 35.04 2.45
CA ALA A 374 -2.74 35.48 3.84
C ALA A 374 -1.46 34.93 4.50
N ILE A 375 -1.11 33.67 4.22
CA ILE A 375 0.10 33.04 4.75
C ILE A 375 1.35 33.58 4.04
N ILE A 376 1.30 33.83 2.73
CA ILE A 376 2.39 34.49 1.98
C ILE A 376 2.69 35.86 2.60
N GLU A 377 1.67 36.63 2.98
CA GLU A 377 1.84 37.91 3.64
C GLU A 377 2.49 37.78 5.02
N GLN A 378 2.09 36.78 5.82
CA GLN A 378 2.71 36.54 7.13
C GLN A 378 4.17 36.10 7.03
N LEU A 379 4.54 35.29 6.03
CA LEU A 379 5.92 34.85 5.83
C LEU A 379 6.81 36.01 5.34
N LYS A 380 6.29 36.87 4.46
CA LYS A 380 6.96 38.12 4.07
C LYS A 380 7.20 39.05 5.27
N LYS A 381 6.22 39.19 6.18
CA LYS A 381 6.37 39.94 7.43
C LYS A 381 7.45 39.37 8.36
N ARG A 382 7.77 38.07 8.24
CA ARG A 382 8.85 37.40 8.97
C ARG A 382 10.21 37.43 8.25
N GLY A 383 10.32 38.13 7.13
CA GLY A 383 11.58 38.29 6.39
C GLY A 383 11.99 37.08 5.57
N LEU A 384 11.11 36.08 5.42
CA LEU A 384 11.31 34.96 4.51
C LEU A 384 10.98 35.42 3.08
N LYS A 385 11.96 35.31 2.18
CA LYS A 385 11.86 35.75 0.78
C LYS A 385 11.16 34.71 -0.10
#